data_AF-A0A5C7S9X5-F1
#
_entry.id   AF-A0A5C7S9X5-F1
#
_cell.length_a   1.000
_cell.length_b   1.000
_cell.length_c   1.000
_cell.angle_alpha   90.00
_cell.angle_beta   90.00
_cell.angle_gamma   90.00
#
_symmetry.space_group_name_H-M   'P 1'
#
loop_
_entity.id
_entity.type
_entity.pdbx_description
1 polymer ?
#
loop_
_entity_poly.entity_id
_entity_poly.type
_entity_poly.pdbx_seq_one_letter_code
_entity_poly.pdbx_strand_id
1 'polypeptide(L)'
;MQAPKILPWVARKAGISEGDALDAWRRALVDAAAYVGVRSGATFDRVAVDRFVALAHARATVLSARAARPAPSVTRRWPPGAVAQRCAA
;
A
#
# COMPACT_ATOMS: atom_id res chain seq x y z
N MET A 1 6.37 -20.31 -7.42
CA MET A 1 5.03 -20.17 -8.01
C MET A 1 5.00 -18.90 -8.85
N GLN A 2 4.60 -19.00 -10.12
CA GLN A 2 4.47 -17.83 -11.00
C GLN A 2 3.30 -16.96 -10.53
N ALA A 3 3.36 -15.65 -10.77
CA ALA A 3 2.26 -14.75 -10.43
C ALA A 3 0.98 -15.20 -11.15
N PRO A 4 -0.15 -15.34 -10.44
CA PRO A 4 -1.36 -15.85 -11.04
C PRO A 4 -1.93 -14.80 -12.00
N LYS A 5 -2.51 -15.26 -13.12
CA LYS A 5 -3.12 -14.39 -14.14
C LYS A 5 -4.25 -13.49 -13.60
N ILE A 6 -4.78 -13.79 -12.41
CA ILE A 6 -5.79 -12.97 -11.72
C ILE A 6 -5.20 -11.69 -11.10
N LEU A 7 -3.88 -11.56 -11.01
CA LEU A 7 -3.22 -10.46 -10.30
C LEU A 7 -3.64 -9.07 -10.81
N PRO A 8 -3.67 -8.80 -12.13
CA PRO A 8 -4.14 -7.52 -12.65
C PRO A 8 -5.62 -7.24 -12.34
N TRP A 9 -6.44 -8.29 -12.32
CA TRP A 9 -7.86 -8.17 -11.98
C TRP A 9 -8.06 -7.82 -10.50
N VAL A 10 -7.30 -8.47 -9.60
CA VAL A 10 -7.32 -8.15 -8.16
C VAL A 10 -6.79 -6.74 -7.89
N ALA A 11 -5.72 -6.32 -8.58
CA ALA A 11 -5.19 -4.96 -8.47
C ALA A 11 -6.26 -3.92 -8.80
N ARG A 12 -6.96 -4.09 -9.93
CA ARG A 12 -8.08 -3.24 -10.35
C ARG A 12 -9.23 -3.25 -9.35
N LYS A 13 -9.62 -4.43 -8.85
CA LYS A 13 -10.72 -4.58 -7.91
C LYS A 13 -10.42 -3.94 -6.54
N ALA A 14 -9.18 -4.04 -6.09
CA ALA A 14 -8.72 -3.41 -4.86
C ALA A 14 -8.39 -1.92 -5.02
N GLY A 15 -8.27 -1.41 -6.25
CA GLY A 15 -7.88 -0.02 -6.49
C GLY A 15 -6.42 0.27 -6.15
N ILE A 16 -5.54 -0.72 -6.29
CA ILE A 16 -4.09 -0.60 -6.03
C ILE A 16 -3.29 -0.71 -7.33
N SER A 17 -2.04 -0.23 -7.31
CA SER A 17 -1.15 -0.37 -8.46
C SER A 17 -0.76 -1.84 -8.71
N GLU A 18 -0.39 -2.19 -9.94
CA GLU A 18 0.09 -3.55 -10.25
C GLU A 18 1.38 -3.89 -9.49
N GLY A 19 2.24 -2.90 -9.21
CA GLY A 19 3.41 -3.06 -8.36
C GLY A 19 3.04 -3.44 -6.92
N ASP A 20 2.08 -2.72 -6.32
CA ASP A 20 1.58 -3.03 -4.97
C ASP A 20 0.91 -4.41 -4.92
N ALA A 21 0.21 -4.80 -5.97
CA ALA A 21 -0.37 -6.14 -6.07
C ALA A 21 0.73 -7.22 -6.18
N LEU A 22 1.79 -6.98 -6.94
CA LEU A 22 2.92 -7.91 -7.06
C LEU A 22 3.66 -8.08 -5.73
N ASP A 23 3.89 -6.99 -5.00
CA ASP A 23 4.49 -7.10 -3.66
C ASP A 23 3.57 -7.79 -2.66
N ALA A 24 2.24 -7.66 -2.82
CA ALA A 24 1.28 -8.33 -1.95
C ALA A 24 1.31 -9.83 -2.20
N TRP A 25 1.40 -10.21 -3.49
CA TRP A 25 1.57 -11.60 -3.91
C TRP A 25 2.86 -12.21 -3.36
N ARG A 26 4.00 -11.51 -3.49
CA ARG A 26 5.28 -11.97 -2.93
C ARG A 26 5.19 -12.20 -1.42
N ARG A 27 4.54 -11.28 -0.69
CA ARG A 27 4.33 -11.42 0.74
C ARG A 27 3.40 -12.58 1.08
N ALA A 28 2.31 -12.75 0.33
CA ALA A 28 1.38 -13.86 0.50
C ALA A 28 2.06 -15.23 0.34
N LEU A 29 3.01 -15.37 -0.60
CA LEU A 29 3.78 -16.61 -0.76
C LEU A 29 4.65 -16.92 0.46
N VAL A 30 5.23 -15.90 1.10
CA VAL A 30 6.04 -16.07 2.32
C VAL A 30 5.16 -16.44 3.50
N ASP A 31 4.04 -15.74 3.67
CA ASP A 31 3.10 -16.00 4.76
C ASP A 31 2.43 -17.39 4.60
N ALA A 32 2.07 -17.78 3.38
CA ALA A 32 1.54 -19.12 3.10
C ALA A 32 2.58 -20.22 3.34
N ALA A 33 3.85 -19.97 3.00
CA ALA A 33 4.93 -20.91 3.28
C ALA A 33 5.14 -21.08 4.78
N ALA A 34 5.09 -19.98 5.54
CA ALA A 34 5.19 -20.01 7.00
C ALA A 34 4.00 -20.73 7.64
N TYR A 35 2.80 -20.61 7.06
CA TYR A 35 1.59 -21.26 7.57
C TYR A 35 1.51 -22.76 7.24
N VAL A 36 1.83 -23.14 6.01
CA VAL A 36 1.71 -24.54 5.53
C VAL A 36 2.98 -25.35 5.81
N GLY A 37 4.13 -24.70 5.98
CA GLY A 37 5.44 -25.34 6.20
C GLY A 37 6.11 -25.85 4.92
N VAL A 38 5.37 -25.91 3.80
CA VAL A 38 5.90 -26.27 2.47
C VAL A 38 5.51 -25.23 1.43
N ARG A 39 6.35 -25.08 0.39
CA ARG A 39 6.19 -24.09 -0.69
C ARG A 39 5.59 -24.69 -1.97
N SER A 40 4.77 -25.73 -1.82
CA SER A 40 4.19 -26.48 -2.93
C SER A 40 2.90 -27.20 -2.54
N GLY A 41 2.06 -27.50 -3.52
CA GLY A 41 0.83 -28.27 -3.37
C GLY A 41 -0.43 -27.41 -3.29
N ALA A 42 -1.59 -28.05 -3.52
CA ALA A 42 -2.88 -27.37 -3.62
C ALA A 42 -3.25 -26.57 -2.35
N THR A 43 -2.86 -27.07 -1.17
CA THR A 43 -3.08 -26.35 0.10
C THR A 43 -2.28 -25.05 0.15
N PHE A 44 -0.99 -25.10 -0.23
CA PHE A 44 -0.15 -23.91 -0.30
C PHE A 44 -0.72 -22.91 -1.31
N ASP A 45 -1.11 -23.36 -2.51
CA ASP A 45 -1.65 -22.49 -3.55
C ASP A 45 -2.96 -21.81 -3.09
N ARG A 46 -3.85 -22.54 -2.42
CA ARG A 46 -5.10 -22.00 -1.87
C ARG A 46 -4.83 -20.94 -0.80
N VAL A 47 -3.93 -21.24 0.15
CA VAL A 47 -3.57 -20.31 1.23
C VAL A 47 -2.88 -19.06 0.67
N ALA A 48 -2.00 -19.22 -0.33
CA ALA A 48 -1.33 -18.10 -0.98
C ALA A 48 -2.32 -17.16 -1.67
N VAL A 49 -3.33 -17.69 -2.37
CA VAL A 49 -4.38 -16.87 -3.01
C VAL A 49 -5.24 -16.16 -1.98
N ASP A 50 -5.67 -16.84 -0.92
CA ASP A 50 -6.47 -16.24 0.16
C ASP A 50 -5.72 -15.09 0.85
N ARG A 51 -4.46 -15.33 1.23
CA ARG A 51 -3.60 -14.30 1.83
C ARG A 51 -3.32 -13.14 0.90
N PHE A 52 -3.16 -13.40 -0.40
CA PHE A 52 -2.98 -12.34 -1.39
C PHE A 52 -4.19 -11.40 -1.46
N VAL A 53 -5.41 -11.94 -1.53
CA VAL A 53 -6.64 -11.13 -1.58
C VAL A 53 -6.77 -10.29 -0.31
N ALA A 54 -6.54 -10.88 0.86
CA ALA A 54 -6.56 -10.15 2.13
C ALA A 54 -5.55 -9.00 2.18
N LEU A 55 -4.30 -9.25 1.75
CA LEU A 55 -3.25 -8.23 1.71
C LEU A 55 -3.54 -7.11 0.71
N ALA A 56 -4.11 -7.43 -0.46
CA ALA A 56 -4.49 -6.44 -1.46
C ALA A 56 -5.57 -5.48 -0.92
N HIS A 57 -6.61 -6.02 -0.28
CA HIS A 57 -7.66 -5.21 0.35
C HIS A 57 -7.14 -4.39 1.54
N ALA A 58 -6.26 -4.95 2.36
CA ALA A 58 -5.62 -4.21 3.44
C ALA A 58 -4.80 -3.02 2.91
N ARG A 59 -4.04 -3.22 1.82
CA ARG A 59 -3.29 -2.14 1.17
C ARG A 59 -4.19 -1.05 0.61
N ALA A 60 -5.26 -1.42 -0.06
CA ALA A 60 -6.27 -0.47 -0.54
C ALA A 60 -6.82 0.40 0.60
N THR A 61 -7.14 -0.23 1.73
CA THR A 61 -7.66 0.46 2.92
C THR A 61 -6.65 1.46 3.47
N VAL A 62 -5.36 1.07 3.57
CA VAL A 62 -4.28 1.96 4.03
C VAL A 62 -4.05 3.12 3.07
N LEU A 63 -4.06 2.87 1.76
CA LEU A 63 -3.90 3.92 0.74
C LEU A 63 -5.08 4.90 0.78
N SER A 64 -6.30 4.40 0.88
CA SER A 64 -7.50 5.22 1.03
C SER A 64 -7.46 6.06 2.31
N ALA A 65 -7.06 5.48 3.44
CA ALA A 65 -6.93 6.20 4.70
C ALA A 65 -5.86 7.32 4.64
N ARG A 66 -4.76 7.09 3.91
CA ARG A 66 -3.73 8.12 3.67
C ARG A 66 -4.24 9.26 2.79
N ALA A 67 -5.01 8.96 1.75
CA ALA A 67 -5.62 9.95 0.88
C ALA A 67 -6.69 10.78 1.62
N ALA A 68 -7.47 10.14 2.50
CA ALA A 68 -8.48 10.80 3.31
C ALA A 68 -7.89 11.63 4.46
N ARG A 69 -6.61 11.44 4.80
CA ARG A 69 -5.98 12.21 5.86
C ARG A 69 -5.81 13.65 5.36
N PRO A 70 -6.53 14.64 5.91
CA PRO A 70 -6.29 16.03 5.53
C PRO A 70 -4.82 16.32 5.80
N ALA A 71 -4.17 17.02 4.86
CA ALA A 71 -2.81 17.49 5.05
C ALA A 71 -2.73 18.10 6.46
N PRO A 72 -1.75 17.73 7.31
CA PRO A 72 -1.60 18.41 8.58
C PRO A 72 -1.51 19.88 8.22
N SER A 73 -2.51 20.65 8.63
CA SER A 73 -2.54 22.09 8.47
C SER A 73 -1.41 22.61 9.34
N VAL A 74 -0.20 22.55 8.80
CA VAL A 74 0.94 23.31 9.26
C VAL A 74 0.55 24.74 8.94
N THR A 75 -0.26 25.32 9.82
CA THR A 75 -0.39 26.75 9.91
C THR A 75 1.00 27.23 10.30
N ARG A 76 1.85 27.49 9.29
CA ARG A 76 2.90 28.49 9.43
C ARG A 76 2.15 29.79 9.69
N ARG A 77 1.83 30.04 10.95
CA ARG A 77 1.43 31.35 11.44
C ARG A 77 2.67 32.22 11.29
N TRP A 78 2.79 32.88 10.15
CA TRP A 78 3.71 34.00 10.00
C TRP A 78 3.21 35.12 10.94
N PRO A 79 4.08 35.74 11.76
CA PRO A 79 3.66 36.86 12.60
C PRO A 79 3.36 38.09 11.73
N PRO A 80 2.29 38.85 11.99
CA PRO A 80 2.07 40.14 11.34
C PRO A 80 3.08 41.13 11.94
N GLY A 81 4.11 41.53 11.19
CA GLY A 81 5.05 42.54 11.69
C GLY A 81 6.40 42.68 11.02
N ALA A 82 6.61 42.20 9.79
CA ALA A 82 7.84 42.55 9.05
C ALA A 82 7.63 43.91 8.34
N VAL A 83 7.79 45.00 9.08
CA VAL A 83 7.89 46.35 8.49
C VAL A 83 9.20 46.42 7.71
N ALA A 84 9.10 46.82 6.45
CA ALA A 84 10.24 47.05 5.57
C ALA A 84 11.10 48.20 6.12
N GLN A 85 12.37 47.95 6.39
CA GLN A 85 13.37 49.01 6.50
C GLN A 85 14.37 48.85 5.35
N ARG A 86 14.19 49.71 4.36
CA ARG A 86 15.19 50.04 3.34
C ARG A 86 16.36 50.69 4.07
N CYS A 87 17.51 50.04 4.11
CA CYS A 87 18.77 50.74 4.37
C CYS A 87 19.42 51.03 3.02
N ALA A 88 19.33 52.29 2.61
CA ALA A 88 20.23 52.89 1.66
C ALA A 88 21.46 53.39 2.44
N ALA A 89 22.64 52.99 2.00
CA ALA A 89 23.90 53.71 2.16
C ALA A 89 24.83 53.26 1.02
#